data_AF-A0A940G5W3-F1
#
_entry.id   AF-A0A940G5W3-F1
#
_cell.length_a   1.000
_cell.length_b   1.000
_cell.length_c   1.000
_cell.angle_alpha   90.00
_cell.angle_beta   90.00
_cell.angle_gamma   90.00
#
_symmetry.space_group_name_H-M   'P 1'
#
loop_
_entity.id
_entity.type
_entity.pdbx_description
1 polymer ?
#
loop_
_entity_poly.entity_id
_entity_poly.type
_entity_poly.pdbx_seq_one_letter_code
_entity_poly.pdbx_strand_id
1 'polypeptide(L)'
;MLTLFDRYDHATRELMQSLATAGIECTPVVVEYGGELPDGVLSPFVACTGLAPHGRPLFFDEVPVPPWSEIRQGREPYGEVLLDGRAIGRIHYEANSFREVERVDWLLPDGSVGHADHYDRHGNRYATTHYDDGAAYQTVYRGASDTEIEVHHGTRGVTVRSPGRLLAFPTLTAFVSWFLDEQGVADDRVLINSLSTPLLVMRRRGGTPRTTLWWQEPMPGGVPGNMALELEQPRALTSIVFSDERLLARVAAAHPGTPLELGYLSHLGQFADHRGFDARRVFTLTNSDELPWLEALLEALPDVAFSVAALTLMSERLHGLARRHPNLTLIPTATQRRIHEELARASVYLDVNAGAHVLDVVKAAYYLDLVVLAAAPVAKSPDHALVSGSVDELASRLTAVVAGPSGRTAALEELHRQAGPLSTPADYARRFGRPLIP
;
A
#
# COMPACT_ATOMS: atom_id res chain seq x y z
N MET A 1 24.12 -2.73 -0.33
CA MET A 1 23.43 -3.11 0.92
C MET A 1 22.29 -4.03 0.54
N LEU A 2 22.07 -5.16 1.21
CA LEU A 2 20.89 -5.99 0.94
C LEU A 2 19.65 -5.29 1.52
N THR A 3 18.56 -5.24 0.76
CA THR A 3 17.24 -4.92 1.31
C THR A 3 16.35 -6.15 1.14
N LEU A 4 15.91 -6.75 2.24
CA LEU A 4 15.10 -7.96 2.25
C LEU A 4 13.70 -7.60 2.77
N PHE A 5 12.76 -7.49 1.85
CA PHE A 5 11.39 -7.10 2.13
C PHE A 5 10.44 -8.29 2.10
N ASP A 6 9.44 -8.29 2.96
CA ASP A 6 8.51 -9.43 3.04
C ASP A 6 7.59 -9.50 1.81
N ARG A 7 7.06 -8.35 1.38
CA ARG A 7 6.14 -8.21 0.22
C ARG A 7 6.39 -6.88 -0.50
N TYR A 8 5.86 -6.74 -1.71
CA TYR A 8 5.94 -5.51 -2.50
C TYR A 8 4.64 -4.69 -2.44
N ASP A 9 4.34 -4.16 -1.26
CA ASP A 9 3.18 -3.30 -1.01
C ASP A 9 3.52 -1.80 -1.07
N HIS A 10 2.53 -0.95 -0.81
CA HIS A 10 2.69 0.51 -0.81
C HIS A 10 3.81 0.99 0.12
N ALA A 11 3.86 0.49 1.37
CA ALA A 11 4.89 0.89 2.33
C ALA A 11 6.30 0.50 1.86
N THR A 12 6.44 -0.66 1.23
CA THR A 12 7.70 -1.10 0.62
C THR A 12 8.10 -0.21 -0.55
N ARG A 13 7.16 0.19 -1.40
CA ARG A 13 7.39 1.14 -2.51
C ARG A 13 7.90 2.49 -1.99
N GLU A 14 7.28 3.04 -0.95
CA GLU A 14 7.71 4.30 -0.34
C GLU A 14 9.12 4.22 0.24
N LEU A 15 9.46 3.11 0.89
CA LEU A 15 10.82 2.89 1.40
C LEU A 15 11.83 2.77 0.27
N MET A 16 11.53 1.98 -0.77
CA MET A 16 12.40 1.86 -1.94
C MET A 16 12.61 3.20 -2.65
N GLN A 17 11.54 3.98 -2.84
CA GLN A 17 11.61 5.33 -3.39
C GLN A 17 12.48 6.24 -2.52
N SER A 18 12.37 6.13 -1.20
CA SER A 18 13.17 6.94 -0.27
C SER A 18 14.66 6.61 -0.36
N LEU A 19 15.01 5.32 -0.43
CA LEU A 19 16.38 4.86 -0.60
C LEU A 19 16.96 5.33 -1.95
N ALA A 20 16.19 5.21 -3.03
CA ALA A 20 16.58 5.69 -4.35
C ALA A 20 16.78 7.21 -4.37
N THR A 21 15.86 7.97 -3.78
CA THR A 21 15.95 9.44 -3.67
C THR A 21 17.17 9.88 -2.87
N ALA A 22 17.56 9.12 -1.85
CA ALA A 22 18.77 9.35 -1.07
C ALA A 22 20.07 8.87 -1.76
N GLY A 23 19.98 8.21 -2.92
CA GLY A 23 21.15 7.61 -3.60
C GLY A 23 21.77 6.43 -2.85
N ILE A 24 20.98 5.69 -2.06
CA ILE A 24 21.45 4.52 -1.32
C ILE A 24 21.43 3.29 -2.24
N GLU A 25 22.61 2.78 -2.59
CA GLU A 25 22.74 1.58 -3.41
C GLU A 25 22.33 0.31 -2.63
N CYS A 26 21.25 -0.31 -3.10
CA CYS A 26 20.71 -1.54 -2.55
C CYS A 26 20.59 -2.66 -3.58
N THR A 27 20.64 -3.90 -3.10
CA THR A 27 20.21 -5.09 -3.83
C THR A 27 18.86 -5.51 -3.26
N PRO A 28 17.74 -5.17 -3.92
CA PRO A 28 16.43 -5.46 -3.40
C PRO A 28 16.00 -6.89 -3.65
N VAL A 29 15.56 -7.55 -2.57
CA VAL A 29 14.97 -8.88 -2.56
C VAL A 29 13.60 -8.79 -1.90
N VAL A 30 12.56 -9.26 -2.59
CA VAL A 30 11.21 -9.39 -2.04
C VAL A 30 10.89 -10.88 -1.87
N VAL A 31 10.50 -11.27 -0.66
CA VAL A 31 10.21 -12.66 -0.30
C VAL A 31 8.95 -13.17 -0.98
N GLU A 32 7.80 -12.58 -0.69
CA GLU A 32 6.50 -12.97 -1.24
C GLU A 32 6.28 -12.34 -2.62
N TYR A 33 5.98 -13.15 -3.63
CA TYR A 33 5.54 -12.65 -4.92
C TYR A 33 4.01 -12.47 -4.95
N GLY A 34 3.58 -11.21 -5.08
CA GLY A 34 2.16 -10.80 -5.07
C GLY A 34 1.67 -10.30 -6.44
N GLY A 35 2.21 -10.81 -7.55
CA GLY A 35 1.74 -10.44 -8.89
C GLY A 35 2.35 -9.16 -9.50
N GLU A 36 3.27 -8.49 -8.80
CA GLU A 36 4.02 -7.36 -9.34
C GLU A 36 5.38 -7.25 -8.64
N LEU A 37 6.43 -6.96 -9.40
CA LEU A 37 7.74 -6.52 -8.90
C LEU A 37 8.32 -5.50 -9.88
N PRO A 38 9.04 -4.47 -9.41
CA PRO A 38 9.70 -3.52 -10.29
C PRO A 38 11.01 -4.12 -10.83
N ASP A 39 11.51 -3.53 -11.92
CA ASP A 39 12.74 -3.97 -12.56
C ASP A 39 13.93 -3.95 -11.58
N GLY A 40 14.79 -4.98 -11.68
CA GLY A 40 15.98 -5.11 -10.83
C GLY A 40 15.72 -5.65 -9.42
N VAL A 41 14.46 -5.92 -9.04
CA VAL A 41 14.14 -6.61 -7.78
C VAL A 41 14.22 -8.11 -7.95
N LEU A 42 14.95 -8.75 -7.03
CA LEU A 42 15.06 -10.19 -6.96
C LEU A 42 13.89 -10.77 -6.16
N SER A 43 13.41 -11.93 -6.58
CA SER A 43 12.49 -12.73 -5.77
C SER A 43 12.82 -14.21 -5.95
N PRO A 44 12.85 -15.00 -4.86
CA PRO A 44 13.13 -16.43 -4.95
C PRO A 44 12.10 -17.16 -5.82
N PHE A 45 10.84 -16.75 -5.79
CA PHE A 45 9.77 -17.35 -6.59
C PHE A 45 9.95 -17.05 -8.07
N VAL A 46 10.19 -15.78 -8.41
CA VAL A 46 10.38 -15.35 -9.81
C VAL A 46 11.62 -15.98 -10.41
N ALA A 47 12.76 -15.93 -9.71
CA ALA A 47 14.03 -16.45 -10.21
C ALA A 47 14.00 -17.96 -10.47
N CYS A 48 13.32 -18.74 -9.61
CA CYS A 48 13.24 -20.19 -9.77
C CYS A 48 12.20 -20.61 -10.83
N THR A 49 11.04 -19.96 -10.88
CA THR A 49 9.94 -20.34 -11.81
C THR A 49 10.05 -19.68 -13.19
N GLY A 50 10.94 -18.70 -13.36
CA GLY A 50 11.07 -17.94 -14.61
C GLY A 50 9.81 -17.12 -14.92
N LEU A 51 9.09 -16.66 -13.89
CA LEU A 51 8.00 -15.70 -14.07
C LEU A 51 8.54 -14.43 -14.76
N ALA A 52 7.87 -13.99 -15.81
CA ALA A 52 8.32 -12.85 -16.62
C ALA A 52 7.15 -11.89 -16.89
N PRO A 53 7.38 -10.57 -16.83
CA PRO A 53 6.34 -9.57 -17.03
C PRO A 53 5.97 -9.48 -18.52
N HIS A 54 4.98 -10.26 -18.94
CA HIS A 54 4.50 -10.30 -20.32
C HIS A 54 2.98 -10.24 -20.38
N GLY A 55 2.45 -9.18 -21.00
CA GLY A 55 1.01 -8.97 -21.18
C GLY A 55 0.48 -7.77 -20.41
N ARG A 56 -0.82 -7.80 -20.14
CA ARG A 56 -1.57 -6.78 -19.39
C ARG A 56 -2.51 -7.47 -18.40
N PRO A 57 -2.99 -6.79 -17.35
CA PRO A 57 -3.96 -7.38 -16.45
C PRO A 57 -5.16 -7.91 -17.22
N LEU A 58 -5.69 -9.06 -16.79
CA LEU A 58 -6.96 -9.56 -17.32
C LEU A 58 -8.08 -8.64 -16.84
N PHE A 59 -8.95 -8.24 -17.76
CA PHE A 59 -10.25 -7.72 -17.41
C PHE A 59 -11.16 -8.89 -16.99
N PHE A 60 -12.18 -8.63 -16.17
CA PHE A 60 -12.96 -9.70 -15.54
C PHE A 60 -13.57 -10.72 -16.51
N ASP A 61 -13.93 -10.33 -17.73
CA ASP A 61 -14.50 -11.21 -18.76
C ASP A 61 -13.44 -11.96 -19.60
N GLU A 62 -12.17 -11.77 -19.30
CA GLU A 62 -11.03 -12.42 -19.95
C GLU A 62 -10.46 -13.58 -19.14
N VAL A 63 -11.03 -13.84 -17.95
CA VAL A 63 -10.67 -14.99 -17.12
C VAL A 63 -10.85 -16.28 -17.93
N PRO A 64 -9.83 -17.16 -18.00
CA PRO A 64 -9.99 -18.48 -18.60
C PRO A 64 -11.00 -19.30 -17.77
N VAL A 65 -12.14 -19.65 -18.38
CA VAL A 65 -13.23 -20.40 -17.74
C VAL A 65 -13.53 -21.71 -18.48
N PRO A 66 -14.15 -22.70 -17.80
CA PRO A 66 -14.64 -23.90 -18.48
C PRO A 66 -15.57 -23.57 -19.66
N PRO A 67 -15.62 -24.43 -20.69
CA PRO A 67 -16.55 -24.24 -21.81
C PRO A 67 -18.00 -24.08 -21.33
N TRP A 68 -18.75 -23.20 -21.99
CA TRP A 68 -20.17 -22.90 -21.70
C TRP A 68 -20.43 -22.17 -20.38
N SER A 69 -19.39 -21.69 -19.70
CA SER A 69 -19.56 -20.80 -18.55
C SER A 69 -19.93 -19.37 -18.97
N GLU A 70 -20.77 -18.74 -18.15
CA GLU A 70 -21.10 -17.31 -18.22
C GLU A 70 -20.23 -16.55 -17.22
N ILE A 71 -19.64 -15.42 -17.64
CA ILE A 71 -18.99 -14.47 -16.73
C ILE A 71 -19.94 -13.27 -16.55
N ARG A 72 -20.21 -12.90 -15.30
CA ARG A 72 -21.17 -11.85 -14.97
C ARG A 72 -20.64 -10.90 -13.90
N GLN A 73 -20.81 -9.60 -14.13
CA GLN A 73 -20.73 -8.61 -13.05
C GLN A 73 -22.13 -8.34 -12.47
N GLY A 74 -22.31 -8.63 -11.19
CA GLY A 74 -23.52 -8.30 -10.43
C GLY A 74 -23.43 -6.98 -9.65
N ARG A 75 -24.24 -6.86 -8.61
CA ARG A 75 -24.16 -5.77 -7.62
C ARG A 75 -23.04 -5.98 -6.60
N GLU A 76 -22.55 -7.21 -6.49
CA GLU A 76 -21.48 -7.60 -5.59
C GLU A 76 -20.15 -6.94 -5.99
N PRO A 77 -19.21 -6.78 -5.04
CA PRO A 77 -17.90 -6.20 -5.31
C PRO A 77 -16.96 -7.13 -6.10
N TYR A 78 -17.46 -8.31 -6.52
CA TYR A 78 -16.74 -9.32 -7.29
C TYR A 78 -17.55 -9.75 -8.53
N GLY A 79 -16.87 -10.33 -9.51
CA GLY A 79 -17.48 -10.99 -10.65
C GLY A 79 -17.82 -12.45 -10.36
N GLU A 80 -18.75 -13.03 -11.10
CA GLU A 80 -19.14 -14.44 -10.96
C GLU A 80 -18.85 -15.20 -12.25
N VAL A 81 -18.42 -16.45 -12.11
CA VAL A 81 -18.40 -17.45 -13.18
C VAL A 81 -19.52 -18.44 -12.91
N LEU A 82 -20.43 -18.63 -13.86
CA LEU A 82 -21.58 -19.51 -13.74
C LEU A 82 -21.53 -20.64 -14.76
N LEU A 83 -22.00 -21.82 -14.37
CA LEU A 83 -22.26 -22.94 -15.26
C LEU A 83 -23.69 -23.42 -15.03
N ASP A 84 -24.53 -23.42 -16.08
CA ASP A 84 -25.96 -23.72 -16.01
C ASP A 84 -26.71 -22.91 -14.93
N GLY A 85 -26.33 -21.63 -14.79
CA GLY A 85 -26.91 -20.71 -13.81
C GLY A 85 -26.44 -20.87 -12.36
N ARG A 86 -25.53 -21.83 -12.08
CA ARG A 86 -24.91 -22.02 -10.76
C ARG A 86 -23.53 -21.37 -10.71
N ALA A 87 -23.25 -20.61 -9.66
CA ALA A 87 -21.92 -20.04 -9.44
C ALA A 87 -20.89 -21.17 -9.21
N ILE A 88 -19.85 -21.18 -10.04
CA ILE A 88 -18.68 -22.07 -9.96
C ILE A 88 -17.38 -21.31 -9.69
N GLY A 89 -17.39 -19.98 -9.77
CA GLY A 89 -16.22 -19.15 -9.50
C GLY A 89 -16.60 -17.73 -9.06
N ARG A 90 -15.71 -17.10 -8.28
CA ARG A 90 -15.78 -15.70 -7.86
C ARG A 90 -14.50 -14.98 -8.29
N ILE A 91 -14.63 -13.90 -9.05
CA ILE A 91 -13.53 -13.10 -9.59
C ILE A 91 -13.34 -11.89 -8.69
N HIS A 92 -12.23 -11.86 -7.95
CA HIS A 92 -11.81 -10.74 -7.11
C HIS A 92 -10.96 -9.77 -7.91
N TYR A 93 -11.21 -8.48 -7.70
CA TYR A 93 -10.57 -7.41 -8.44
C TYR A 93 -9.43 -6.79 -7.65
N GLU A 94 -8.36 -6.44 -8.36
CA GLU A 94 -7.24 -5.67 -7.82
C GLU A 94 -7.77 -4.37 -7.20
N ALA A 95 -7.32 -4.05 -6.00
CA ALA A 95 -7.76 -2.85 -5.28
C ALA A 95 -7.46 -1.59 -6.10
N ASN A 96 -8.41 -0.64 -6.09
CA ASN A 96 -8.33 0.63 -6.85
C ASN A 96 -8.20 0.46 -8.38
N SER A 97 -8.41 -0.74 -8.93
CA SER A 97 -8.50 -0.99 -10.38
C SER A 97 -9.94 -0.88 -10.90
N PHE A 98 -10.10 -0.84 -12.22
CA PHE A 98 -11.41 -1.03 -12.85
C PHE A 98 -11.56 -2.48 -13.32
N ARG A 99 -11.98 -3.36 -12.40
CA ARG A 99 -12.25 -4.79 -12.65
C ARG A 99 -11.08 -5.55 -13.30
N GLU A 100 -9.85 -5.17 -12.95
CA GLU A 100 -8.69 -5.96 -13.27
C GLU A 100 -8.64 -7.14 -12.30
N VAL A 101 -8.36 -8.34 -12.80
CA VAL A 101 -8.44 -9.58 -12.03
C VAL A 101 -7.20 -9.73 -11.16
N GLU A 102 -7.39 -9.84 -9.84
CA GLU A 102 -6.34 -10.23 -8.88
C GLU A 102 -6.36 -11.74 -8.66
N ARG A 103 -7.56 -12.30 -8.46
CA ARG A 103 -7.74 -13.68 -8.01
C ARG A 103 -9.07 -14.26 -8.43
N VAL A 104 -9.13 -15.55 -8.71
CA VAL A 104 -10.37 -16.29 -8.99
C VAL A 104 -10.51 -17.44 -7.99
N ASP A 105 -11.51 -17.35 -7.11
CA ASP A 105 -11.87 -18.43 -6.19
C ASP A 105 -12.82 -19.41 -6.90
N TRP A 106 -12.37 -20.64 -7.14
CA TRP A 106 -13.16 -21.71 -7.74
C TRP A 106 -13.91 -22.51 -6.68
N LEU A 107 -15.20 -22.70 -6.90
CA LEU A 107 -16.13 -23.19 -5.89
C LEU A 107 -16.43 -24.68 -6.03
N LEU A 108 -16.48 -25.36 -4.89
CA LEU A 108 -17.02 -26.70 -4.77
C LEU A 108 -18.57 -26.68 -4.81
N PRO A 109 -19.24 -27.83 -5.02
CA PRO A 109 -20.70 -27.88 -5.07
C PRO A 109 -21.39 -27.30 -3.81
N ASP A 110 -20.80 -27.45 -2.63
CA ASP A 110 -21.36 -26.88 -1.40
C ASP A 110 -21.16 -25.34 -1.27
N GLY A 111 -20.50 -24.71 -2.24
CA GLY A 111 -20.20 -23.27 -2.25
C GLY A 111 -18.90 -22.89 -1.55
N SER A 112 -18.21 -23.84 -0.92
CA SER A 112 -16.87 -23.62 -0.35
C SER A 112 -15.83 -23.41 -1.46
N VAL A 113 -14.70 -22.77 -1.11
CA VAL A 113 -13.59 -22.57 -2.06
C VAL A 113 -12.78 -23.86 -2.13
N GLY A 114 -12.62 -24.43 -3.33
CA GLY A 114 -11.72 -25.57 -3.54
C GLY A 114 -10.28 -25.12 -3.82
N HIS A 115 -10.13 -24.15 -4.72
CA HIS A 115 -8.84 -23.52 -5.00
C HIS A 115 -9.00 -22.06 -5.45
N ALA A 116 -7.94 -21.29 -5.34
CA ALA A 116 -7.86 -19.92 -5.82
C ALA A 116 -6.69 -19.77 -6.80
N ASP A 117 -6.97 -19.25 -7.99
CA ASP A 117 -5.96 -18.89 -8.98
C ASP A 117 -5.59 -17.42 -8.83
N HIS A 118 -4.29 -17.11 -8.75
CA HIS A 118 -3.78 -15.75 -8.57
C HIS A 118 -3.15 -15.25 -9.86
N TYR A 119 -3.47 -14.01 -10.23
CA TYR A 119 -3.06 -13.39 -11.49
C TYR A 119 -2.14 -12.20 -11.23
N ASP A 120 -1.11 -12.06 -12.06
CA ASP A 120 -0.18 -10.93 -11.99
C ASP A 120 -0.71 -9.74 -12.82
N ARG A 121 -0.04 -8.60 -12.72
CA ARG A 121 -0.37 -7.39 -13.51
C ARG A 121 -0.06 -7.51 -15.00
N HIS A 122 0.29 -8.70 -15.46
CA HIS A 122 0.55 -9.04 -16.84
C HIS A 122 -0.44 -10.09 -17.37
N GLY A 123 -1.40 -10.51 -16.54
CA GLY A 123 -2.46 -11.45 -16.88
C GLY A 123 -2.06 -12.92 -16.79
N ASN A 124 -0.88 -13.22 -16.22
CA ASN A 124 -0.40 -14.57 -16.03
C ASN A 124 -0.90 -15.13 -14.70
N ARG A 125 -1.41 -16.37 -14.72
CA ARG A 125 -1.68 -17.11 -13.49
C ARG A 125 -0.37 -17.60 -12.88
N TYR A 126 0.15 -16.88 -11.90
CA TYR A 126 1.46 -17.16 -11.29
C TYR A 126 1.41 -18.17 -10.14
N ALA A 127 0.23 -18.35 -9.52
CA ALA A 127 0.06 -19.30 -8.42
C ALA A 127 -1.36 -19.85 -8.34
N THR A 128 -1.48 -21.03 -7.74
CA THR A 128 -2.76 -21.62 -7.30
C THR A 128 -2.67 -22.00 -5.83
N THR A 129 -3.61 -21.53 -5.00
CA THR A 129 -3.77 -21.93 -3.61
C THR A 129 -4.88 -22.96 -3.47
N HIS A 130 -4.62 -24.09 -2.83
CA HIS A 130 -5.59 -25.14 -2.58
C HIS A 130 -6.09 -25.10 -1.14
N TYR A 131 -7.39 -25.36 -0.97
CA TYR A 131 -8.09 -25.32 0.30
C TYR A 131 -8.69 -26.68 0.64
N ASP A 132 -8.76 -26.97 1.95
CA ASP A 132 -9.48 -28.10 2.53
C ASP A 132 -10.22 -27.60 3.77
N ASP A 133 -11.51 -27.87 3.86
CA ASP A 133 -12.41 -27.36 4.91
C ASP A 133 -12.25 -25.85 5.20
N GLY A 134 -12.11 -25.04 4.14
CA GLY A 134 -11.93 -23.59 4.21
C GLY A 134 -10.52 -23.12 4.61
N ALA A 135 -9.60 -24.02 4.96
CA ALA A 135 -8.22 -23.70 5.29
C ALA A 135 -7.28 -23.91 4.08
N ALA A 136 -6.47 -22.90 3.75
CA ALA A 136 -5.43 -23.04 2.74
C ALA A 136 -4.36 -24.02 3.24
N TYR A 137 -4.08 -25.10 2.49
CA TYR A 137 -3.07 -26.09 2.88
C TYR A 137 -1.82 -26.06 1.99
N GLN A 138 -1.95 -25.60 0.74
CA GLN A 138 -0.82 -25.51 -0.20
C GLN A 138 -0.99 -24.35 -1.17
N THR A 139 0.12 -23.70 -1.54
CA THR A 139 0.19 -22.79 -2.69
C THR A 139 1.28 -23.28 -3.64
N VAL A 140 0.96 -23.38 -4.93
CA VAL A 140 1.91 -23.79 -5.97
C VAL A 140 2.16 -22.66 -6.94
N TYR A 141 3.42 -22.23 -7.04
CA TYR A 141 3.89 -21.19 -7.94
C TYR A 141 4.45 -21.81 -9.22
N ARG A 142 4.12 -21.19 -10.35
CA ARG A 142 4.52 -21.63 -11.70
C ARG A 142 4.86 -20.41 -12.54
N GLY A 143 5.74 -20.60 -13.53
CA GLY A 143 6.13 -19.55 -14.47
C GLY A 143 6.41 -20.14 -15.84
N ALA A 144 7.32 -19.52 -16.59
CA ALA A 144 7.69 -19.99 -17.94
C ALA A 144 8.64 -21.20 -17.92
N SER A 145 9.30 -21.50 -16.80
CA SER A 145 10.16 -22.68 -16.67
C SER A 145 9.36 -23.92 -16.24
N ASP A 146 9.96 -25.11 -16.40
CA ASP A 146 9.41 -26.37 -15.88
C ASP A 146 9.61 -26.53 -14.35
N THR A 147 9.95 -25.46 -13.65
CA THR A 147 10.13 -25.45 -12.20
C THR A 147 8.86 -25.01 -11.49
N GLU A 148 8.40 -25.83 -10.54
CA GLU A 148 7.31 -25.50 -9.64
C GLU A 148 7.83 -25.30 -8.21
N ILE A 149 7.24 -24.36 -7.48
CA ILE A 149 7.50 -24.18 -6.05
C ILE A 149 6.21 -24.44 -5.29
N GLU A 150 6.25 -25.41 -4.38
CA GLU A 150 5.14 -25.79 -3.52
C GLU A 150 5.41 -25.28 -2.11
N VAL A 151 4.56 -24.38 -1.62
CA VAL A 151 4.56 -23.90 -0.23
C VAL A 151 3.45 -24.64 0.52
N HIS A 152 3.82 -25.42 1.53
CA HIS A 152 2.87 -26.19 2.34
C HIS A 152 2.54 -25.42 3.61
N HIS A 153 1.32 -24.93 3.76
CA HIS A 153 0.94 -24.04 4.88
C HIS A 153 0.85 -24.76 6.22
N GLY A 154 0.44 -26.04 6.22
CA GLY A 154 0.37 -26.86 7.44
C GLY A 154 1.74 -27.21 8.00
N THR A 155 2.62 -27.81 7.18
CA THR A 155 3.98 -28.20 7.60
C THR A 155 4.99 -27.05 7.54
N ARG A 156 4.63 -25.93 6.91
CA ARG A 156 5.46 -24.74 6.63
C ARG A 156 6.64 -24.98 5.70
N GLY A 157 6.74 -26.16 5.11
CA GLY A 157 7.81 -26.54 4.19
C GLY A 157 7.67 -25.90 2.82
N VAL A 158 8.80 -25.82 2.10
CA VAL A 158 8.85 -25.39 0.70
C VAL A 158 9.55 -26.45 -0.12
N THR A 159 8.94 -26.89 -1.22
CA THR A 159 9.52 -27.83 -2.17
C THR A 159 9.73 -27.13 -3.51
N VAL A 160 10.94 -27.18 -4.05
CA VAL A 160 11.25 -26.70 -5.42
C VAL A 160 11.48 -27.91 -6.30
N ARG A 161 10.62 -28.10 -7.30
CA ARG A 161 10.62 -29.24 -8.21
C ARG A 161 10.98 -28.77 -9.60
N SER A 162 12.12 -29.21 -10.10
CA SER A 162 12.60 -28.96 -11.47
C SER A 162 12.82 -30.30 -12.19
N PRO A 163 12.96 -30.31 -13.54
CA PRO A 163 13.31 -31.53 -14.26
C PRO A 163 14.57 -32.20 -13.69
N GLY A 164 14.40 -33.41 -13.13
CA GLY A 164 15.51 -34.20 -12.56
C GLY A 164 16.07 -33.70 -11.21
N ARG A 165 15.49 -32.68 -10.57
CA ARG A 165 15.95 -32.15 -9.28
C ARG A 165 14.78 -31.79 -8.37
N LEU A 166 14.86 -32.23 -7.11
CA LEU A 166 13.92 -31.86 -6.05
C LEU A 166 14.71 -31.31 -4.87
N LEU A 167 14.38 -30.08 -4.46
CA LEU A 167 14.92 -29.45 -3.26
C LEU A 167 13.79 -29.30 -2.25
N ALA A 168 14.02 -29.72 -1.00
CA ALA A 168 13.05 -29.59 0.07
C ALA A 168 13.65 -28.75 1.20
N PHE A 169 12.88 -27.75 1.63
CA PHE A 169 13.24 -26.82 2.69
C PHE A 169 12.24 -26.96 3.83
N PRO A 170 12.70 -27.07 5.09
CA PRO A 170 11.79 -27.25 6.23
C PRO A 170 10.94 -26.02 6.53
N THR A 171 11.36 -24.84 6.07
CA THR A 171 10.64 -23.57 6.25
C THR A 171 10.85 -22.63 5.07
N LEU A 172 9.92 -21.69 4.87
CA LEU A 172 10.12 -20.55 3.95
C LEU A 172 11.43 -19.79 4.26
N THR A 173 11.74 -19.59 5.54
CA THR A 173 13.02 -19.01 5.97
C THR A 173 14.25 -19.77 5.45
N ALA A 174 14.20 -21.11 5.42
CA ALA A 174 15.31 -21.92 4.90
C ALA A 174 15.47 -21.75 3.38
N PHE A 175 14.35 -21.74 2.67
CA PHE A 175 14.31 -21.53 1.23
C PHE A 175 14.87 -20.15 0.84
N VAL A 176 14.42 -19.08 1.51
CA VAL A 176 14.93 -17.72 1.25
C VAL A 176 16.40 -17.60 1.60
N SER A 177 16.86 -18.23 2.70
CA SER A 177 18.29 -18.21 3.03
C SER A 177 19.13 -18.90 1.96
N TRP A 178 18.71 -20.08 1.49
CA TRP A 178 19.38 -20.77 0.39
C TRP A 178 19.41 -19.92 -0.88
N PHE A 179 18.29 -19.26 -1.22
CA PHE A 179 18.22 -18.42 -2.41
C PHE A 179 19.24 -17.27 -2.37
N LEU A 180 19.32 -16.55 -1.25
CA LEU A 180 20.30 -15.47 -1.09
C LEU A 180 21.74 -15.96 -1.24
N ASP A 181 22.05 -17.16 -0.74
CA ASP A 181 23.39 -17.77 -0.86
C ASP A 181 23.68 -18.15 -2.32
N GLU A 182 22.71 -18.74 -3.02
CA GLU A 182 22.81 -19.13 -4.43
C GLU A 182 23.02 -17.91 -5.35
N GLN A 183 22.38 -16.78 -5.03
CA GLN A 183 22.55 -15.53 -5.76
C GLN A 183 23.85 -14.78 -5.42
N GLY A 184 24.61 -15.24 -4.42
CA GLY A 184 25.84 -14.58 -3.98
C GLY A 184 25.62 -13.14 -3.49
N VAL A 185 24.45 -12.83 -2.94
CA VAL A 185 24.10 -11.47 -2.49
C VAL A 185 24.85 -11.15 -1.20
N ALA A 186 25.62 -10.07 -1.20
CA ALA A 186 26.30 -9.60 -0.01
C ALA A 186 25.30 -9.12 1.06
N ASP A 187 25.42 -9.65 2.27
CA ASP A 187 24.52 -9.43 3.39
C ASP A 187 25.24 -8.85 4.63
N ASP A 188 26.40 -8.21 4.45
CA ASP A 188 27.14 -7.53 5.53
C ASP A 188 26.31 -6.43 6.20
N ARG A 189 25.48 -5.75 5.41
CA ARG A 189 24.54 -4.72 5.83
C ARG A 189 23.18 -5.00 5.22
N VAL A 190 22.18 -5.13 6.08
CA VAL A 190 20.83 -5.55 5.68
C VAL A 190 19.80 -4.58 6.23
N LEU A 191 18.86 -4.18 5.36
CA LEU A 191 17.64 -3.49 5.75
C LEU A 191 16.47 -4.45 5.55
N ILE A 192 15.69 -4.68 6.60
CA ILE A 192 14.45 -5.45 6.55
C ILE A 192 13.27 -4.55 6.91
N ASN A 193 12.06 -4.90 6.46
CA ASN A 193 10.85 -4.13 6.77
C ASN A 193 9.78 -4.88 7.57
N SER A 194 10.03 -6.14 7.95
CA SER A 194 9.08 -6.92 8.73
C SER A 194 9.77 -7.82 9.76
N LEU A 195 9.02 -8.11 10.84
CA LEU A 195 9.38 -9.05 11.90
C LEU A 195 9.08 -10.51 11.53
N SER A 196 8.59 -10.76 10.31
CA SER A 196 8.25 -12.07 9.76
C SER A 196 9.48 -12.77 9.14
N THR A 197 9.35 -13.31 7.93
CA THR A 197 10.40 -14.05 7.22
C THR A 197 11.73 -13.29 7.17
N PRO A 198 11.79 -11.99 6.84
CA PRO A 198 13.06 -11.25 6.79
C PRO A 198 13.86 -11.31 8.09
N LEU A 199 13.22 -11.05 9.25
CA LEU A 199 13.87 -11.14 10.56
C LEU A 199 14.34 -12.57 10.85
N LEU A 200 13.53 -13.57 10.54
CA LEU A 200 13.86 -14.97 10.79
C LEU A 200 15.03 -15.45 9.91
N VAL A 201 15.15 -14.94 8.68
CA VAL A 201 16.31 -15.23 7.81
C VAL A 201 17.56 -14.65 8.47
N MET A 202 17.51 -13.40 8.93
CA MET A 202 18.64 -12.75 9.58
C MET A 202 19.06 -13.43 10.89
N ARG A 203 18.12 -13.93 11.71
CA ARG A 203 18.42 -14.73 12.91
C ARG A 203 19.18 -16.03 12.63
N ARG A 204 19.15 -16.54 11.40
CA ARG A 204 19.85 -17.77 10.98
C ARG A 204 21.21 -17.51 10.36
N ARG A 205 21.49 -16.26 9.95
CA ARG A 205 22.76 -15.90 9.32
C ARG A 205 23.88 -15.97 10.35
N GLY A 206 24.89 -16.81 10.09
CA GLY A 206 26.04 -17.00 10.99
C GLY A 206 27.04 -15.85 11.00
N GLY A 207 27.02 -14.98 9.98
CA GLY A 207 27.97 -13.86 9.81
C GLY A 207 27.64 -12.60 10.63
N THR A 208 26.62 -12.63 11.49
CA THR A 208 26.14 -11.48 12.29
C THR A 208 25.95 -10.19 11.46
N PRO A 209 25.04 -10.21 10.46
CA PRO A 209 24.81 -9.07 9.58
C PRO A 209 24.40 -7.83 10.38
N ARG A 210 24.87 -6.64 9.95
CA ARG A 210 24.39 -5.37 10.53
C ARG A 210 22.99 -5.08 10.03
N THR A 211 22.00 -5.67 10.71
CA THR A 211 20.60 -5.61 10.31
C THR A 211 19.91 -4.40 10.92
N THR A 212 19.21 -3.63 10.09
CA THR A 212 18.31 -2.55 10.48
C THR A 212 16.89 -2.95 10.13
N LEU A 213 15.97 -2.86 11.10
CA LEU A 213 14.54 -2.97 10.83
C LEU A 213 13.98 -1.58 10.53
N TRP A 214 13.37 -1.39 9.36
CA TRP A 214 12.46 -0.27 9.12
C TRP A 214 11.05 -0.70 9.52
N TRP A 215 10.51 -0.13 10.59
CA TRP A 215 9.18 -0.50 11.08
C TRP A 215 8.09 0.20 10.26
N GLN A 216 7.20 -0.58 9.64
CA GLN A 216 6.13 -0.09 8.75
C GLN A 216 4.72 -0.47 9.20
N GLU A 217 4.59 -1.42 10.13
CA GLU A 217 3.29 -1.97 10.50
C GLU A 217 2.60 -1.12 11.59
N PRO A 218 1.26 -1.04 11.61
CA PRO A 218 0.54 -0.43 12.71
C PRO A 218 0.88 -1.10 14.05
N MET A 219 1.02 -0.29 15.10
CA MET A 219 1.24 -0.78 16.46
C MET A 219 0.16 -0.20 17.39
N PRO A 220 -1.11 -0.64 17.28
CA PRO A 220 -2.20 -0.09 18.09
C PRO A 220 -2.11 -0.50 19.57
N GLY A 221 -1.45 -1.62 19.87
CA GLY A 221 -1.21 -2.12 21.23
C GLY A 221 0.22 -1.89 21.72
N GLY A 222 0.71 -2.84 22.50
CA GLY A 222 2.10 -2.87 22.96
C GLY A 222 3.10 -3.21 21.86
N VAL A 223 4.39 -3.18 22.23
CA VAL A 223 5.50 -3.57 21.35
C VAL A 223 5.33 -5.03 20.91
N PRO A 224 5.38 -5.35 19.59
CA PRO A 224 5.22 -6.72 19.11
C PRO A 224 6.26 -7.67 19.71
N GLY A 225 5.85 -8.92 20.00
CA GLY A 225 6.71 -9.87 20.74
C GLY A 225 8.08 -10.11 20.09
N ASN A 226 8.15 -10.26 18.77
CA ASN A 226 9.43 -10.41 18.06
C ASN A 226 10.32 -9.16 18.17
N MET A 227 9.72 -7.96 18.18
CA MET A 227 10.45 -6.71 18.36
C MET A 227 10.94 -6.57 19.80
N ALA A 228 10.09 -6.85 20.79
CA ALA A 228 10.44 -6.82 22.22
C ALA A 228 11.63 -7.74 22.52
N LEU A 229 11.65 -8.95 21.95
CA LEU A 229 12.77 -9.88 22.09
C LEU A 229 14.08 -9.29 21.55
N GLU A 230 14.07 -8.65 20.38
CA GLU A 230 15.28 -8.01 19.82
C GLU A 230 15.69 -6.77 20.61
N LEU A 231 14.73 -6.01 21.15
CA LEU A 231 15.00 -4.85 21.99
C LEU A 231 15.64 -5.22 23.33
N GLU A 232 15.33 -6.39 23.89
CA GLU A 232 15.89 -6.86 25.16
C GLU A 232 17.20 -7.63 24.97
N GLN A 233 17.23 -8.55 24.01
CA GLN A 233 18.36 -9.43 23.73
C GLN A 233 18.51 -9.56 22.21
N PRO A 234 19.21 -8.60 21.56
CA PRO A 234 19.38 -8.62 20.12
C PRO A 234 20.00 -9.93 19.64
N ARG A 235 19.37 -10.52 18.63
CA ARG A 235 19.87 -11.74 17.97
C ARG A 235 20.24 -11.47 16.52
N ALA A 236 19.50 -10.58 15.87
CA ALA A 236 19.70 -10.21 14.47
C ALA A 236 19.80 -8.69 14.30
N LEU A 237 18.98 -7.93 15.03
CA LEU A 237 18.91 -6.49 14.84
C LEU A 237 20.09 -5.79 15.52
N THR A 238 20.61 -4.77 14.85
CA THR A 238 21.51 -3.77 15.46
C THR A 238 20.78 -2.45 15.67
N SER A 239 19.67 -2.24 14.96
CA SER A 239 18.96 -0.98 14.97
C SER A 239 17.52 -1.10 14.46
N ILE A 240 16.67 -0.15 14.86
CA ILE A 240 15.29 0.00 14.39
C ILE A 240 15.07 1.46 13.97
N VAL A 241 14.46 1.66 12.81
CA VAL A 241 14.06 2.97 12.28
C VAL A 241 12.53 3.03 12.20
N PHE A 242 11.96 4.13 12.68
CA PHE A 242 10.54 4.44 12.60
C PHE A 242 10.30 5.63 11.66
N SER A 243 9.18 5.62 10.94
CA SER A 243 8.70 6.79 10.18
C SER A 243 7.68 7.65 10.95
N ASP A 244 7.34 7.25 12.19
CA ASP A 244 6.52 8.00 13.13
C ASP A 244 7.28 8.21 14.45
N GLU A 245 7.57 9.47 14.77
CA GLU A 245 8.31 9.87 15.97
C GLU A 245 7.58 9.49 17.26
N ARG A 246 6.23 9.45 17.23
CA ARG A 246 5.40 9.02 18.36
C ARG A 246 5.63 7.54 18.66
N LEU A 247 5.77 6.71 17.63
CA LEU A 247 6.08 5.28 17.78
C LEU A 247 7.50 5.08 18.31
N LEU A 248 8.48 5.82 17.78
CA LEU A 248 9.85 5.81 18.29
C LEU A 248 9.87 6.14 19.80
N ALA A 249 9.26 7.26 20.19
CA ALA A 249 9.23 7.70 21.58
C ALA A 249 8.57 6.66 22.49
N ARG A 250 7.47 6.04 22.03
CA ARG A 250 6.76 5.00 22.79
C ARG A 250 7.63 3.75 22.98
N VAL A 251 8.32 3.29 21.94
CA VAL A 251 9.21 2.11 22.02
C VAL A 251 10.41 2.41 22.93
N ALA A 252 11.03 3.58 22.78
CA ALA A 252 12.15 4.01 23.61
C ALA A 252 11.76 4.10 25.09
N ALA A 253 10.57 4.63 25.40
CA ALA A 253 10.05 4.70 26.76
C ALA A 253 9.73 3.32 27.36
N ALA A 254 9.24 2.38 26.55
CA ALA A 254 8.95 1.01 26.98
C ALA A 254 10.22 0.17 27.20
N HIS A 255 11.30 0.45 26.45
CA HIS A 255 12.56 -0.31 26.50
C HIS A 255 13.78 0.63 26.67
N PRO A 256 13.89 1.37 27.80
CA PRO A 256 14.94 2.38 27.98
C PRO A 256 16.37 1.83 28.06
N GLY A 257 16.51 0.54 28.37
CA GLY A 257 17.80 -0.16 28.43
C GLY A 257 18.16 -0.93 27.16
N THR A 258 17.43 -0.72 26.06
CA THR A 258 17.71 -1.47 24.82
C THR A 258 19.13 -1.20 24.32
N PRO A 259 19.89 -2.23 23.94
CA PRO A 259 21.18 -2.06 23.27
C PRO A 259 21.03 -1.72 21.77
N LEU A 260 19.81 -1.75 21.21
CA LEU A 260 19.55 -1.39 19.81
C LEU A 260 19.61 0.13 19.63
N GLU A 261 20.17 0.58 18.51
CA GLU A 261 20.04 1.97 18.10
C GLU A 261 18.63 2.22 17.55
N LEU A 262 17.86 3.06 18.22
CA LEU A 262 16.55 3.51 17.75
C LEU A 262 16.67 4.84 17.03
N GLY A 263 16.06 4.95 15.85
CA GLY A 263 16.12 6.16 15.04
C GLY A 263 14.79 6.48 14.35
N TYR A 264 14.72 7.71 13.85
CA TYR A 264 13.58 8.20 13.08
C TYR A 264 14.06 8.65 11.70
N LEU A 265 13.29 8.31 10.67
CA LEU A 265 13.42 8.87 9.33
C LEU A 265 12.03 8.96 8.68
N SER A 266 11.61 10.16 8.26
CA SER A 266 10.49 10.30 7.32
C SER A 266 10.86 9.72 5.94
N HIS A 267 9.86 9.39 5.14
CA HIS A 267 10.06 9.02 3.73
C HIS A 267 10.56 10.23 2.91
N LEU A 268 11.26 9.96 1.82
CA LEU A 268 11.74 10.94 0.86
C LEU A 268 11.05 10.75 -0.50
N GLY A 269 10.86 11.84 -1.24
CA GLY A 269 10.27 11.79 -2.58
C GLY A 269 8.80 11.34 -2.60
N GLN A 270 8.09 11.50 -1.47
CA GLN A 270 6.70 11.06 -1.33
C GLN A 270 5.68 12.00 -2.01
N PHE A 271 6.05 13.26 -2.23
CA PHE A 271 5.15 14.28 -2.76
C PHE A 271 5.44 14.60 -4.22
N ALA A 272 4.36 14.66 -5.01
CA ALA A 272 4.42 15.15 -6.38
C ALA A 272 4.70 16.65 -6.43
N ASP A 273 5.24 17.10 -7.56
CA ASP A 273 5.40 18.53 -7.84
C ASP A 273 4.08 19.12 -8.36
N HIS A 274 3.20 19.51 -7.42
CA HIS A 274 1.86 20.01 -7.74
C HIS A 274 1.90 21.45 -8.22
N ARG A 275 1.72 21.66 -9.54
CA ARG A 275 1.80 22.96 -10.20
C ARG A 275 0.61 23.20 -11.11
N GLY A 276 0.34 24.47 -11.42
CA GLY A 276 -0.70 24.86 -12.37
C GLY A 276 -2.14 24.69 -11.84
N PHE A 277 -2.29 24.41 -10.55
CA PHE A 277 -3.58 24.35 -9.88
C PHE A 277 -4.19 25.75 -9.70
N ASP A 278 -5.50 25.79 -9.44
CA ASP A 278 -6.25 26.98 -9.09
C ASP A 278 -6.24 27.14 -7.56
N ALA A 279 -5.62 28.22 -7.07
CA ALA A 279 -5.43 28.46 -5.64
C ALA A 279 -6.75 28.53 -4.85
N ARG A 280 -7.87 28.85 -5.51
CA ARG A 280 -9.19 28.98 -4.91
C ARG A 280 -10.13 27.84 -5.32
N ARG A 281 -9.58 26.66 -5.62
CA ARG A 281 -10.36 25.48 -5.98
C ARG A 281 -10.24 24.37 -4.94
N VAL A 282 -11.40 23.93 -4.47
CA VAL A 282 -11.57 22.85 -3.50
C VAL A 282 -12.25 21.67 -4.19
N PHE A 283 -11.73 20.46 -3.97
CA PHE A 283 -12.31 19.24 -4.52
C PHE A 283 -12.72 18.25 -3.41
N THR A 284 -13.87 17.60 -3.60
CA THR A 284 -14.37 16.51 -2.76
C THR A 284 -14.86 15.37 -3.64
N LEU A 285 -14.45 14.14 -3.34
CA LEU A 285 -15.03 12.93 -3.92
C LEU A 285 -15.94 12.26 -2.88
N THR A 286 -17.17 11.92 -3.29
CA THR A 286 -18.18 11.38 -2.38
C THR A 286 -18.88 10.13 -2.92
N ASN A 287 -19.37 9.31 -2.00
CA ASN A 287 -20.31 8.22 -2.26
C ASN A 287 -21.64 8.43 -1.49
N SER A 288 -21.88 9.65 -1.02
CA SER A 288 -23.08 10.07 -0.29
C SER A 288 -23.47 11.50 -0.63
N ASP A 289 -24.75 11.85 -0.48
CA ASP A 289 -25.25 13.23 -0.51
C ASP A 289 -25.20 13.92 0.87
N GLU A 290 -24.72 13.20 1.88
CA GLU A 290 -24.37 13.73 3.19
C GLU A 290 -22.93 14.22 3.20
N LEU A 291 -22.78 15.56 3.13
CA LEU A 291 -21.51 16.27 3.15
C LEU A 291 -21.50 17.27 4.32
N PRO A 292 -21.14 16.84 5.55
CA PRO A 292 -21.12 17.72 6.70
C PRO A 292 -20.32 18.99 6.44
N TRP A 293 -20.88 20.12 6.88
CA TRP A 293 -20.26 21.45 6.83
C TRP A 293 -20.08 22.06 5.43
N LEU A 294 -20.35 21.33 4.34
CA LEU A 294 -20.20 21.86 2.99
C LEU A 294 -21.04 23.13 2.74
N GLU A 295 -22.32 23.12 3.11
CA GLU A 295 -23.21 24.28 2.91
C GLU A 295 -22.70 25.53 3.63
N ALA A 296 -22.28 25.39 4.89
CA ALA A 296 -21.69 26.49 5.66
C ALA A 296 -20.38 27.01 5.05
N LEU A 297 -19.53 26.13 4.51
CA LEU A 297 -18.30 26.53 3.80
C LEU A 297 -18.60 27.27 2.49
N LEU A 298 -19.62 26.84 1.74
CA LEU A 298 -20.06 27.51 0.52
C LEU A 298 -20.54 28.94 0.79
N GLU A 299 -21.26 29.15 1.89
CA GLU A 299 -21.72 30.46 2.35
C GLU A 299 -20.58 31.35 2.85
N ALA A 300 -19.66 30.79 3.61
CA ALA A 300 -18.53 31.53 4.18
C ALA A 300 -17.48 31.94 3.12
N LEU A 301 -17.32 31.17 2.04
CA LEU A 301 -16.33 31.42 0.99
C LEU A 301 -16.97 31.47 -0.41
N PRO A 302 -17.74 32.52 -0.74
CA PRO A 302 -18.43 32.64 -2.03
C PRO A 302 -17.47 32.77 -3.23
N ASP A 303 -16.23 33.23 -3.00
CA ASP A 303 -15.20 33.41 -4.03
C ASP A 303 -14.32 32.15 -4.27
N VAL A 304 -14.61 31.05 -3.57
CA VAL A 304 -13.87 29.78 -3.70
C VAL A 304 -14.72 28.81 -4.50
N ALA A 305 -14.14 28.21 -5.54
CA ALA A 305 -14.82 27.23 -6.38
C ALA A 305 -14.75 25.83 -5.74
N PHE A 306 -15.90 25.28 -5.39
CA PHE A 306 -16.05 23.93 -4.88
C PHE A 306 -16.49 22.99 -6.00
N SER A 307 -15.82 21.85 -6.13
CA SER A 307 -16.21 20.78 -7.05
C SER A 307 -16.44 19.49 -6.25
N VAL A 308 -17.63 18.92 -6.39
CA VAL A 308 -18.00 17.64 -5.75
C VAL A 308 -18.22 16.62 -6.85
N ALA A 309 -17.51 15.50 -6.80
CA ALA A 309 -17.65 14.38 -7.73
C ALA A 309 -18.20 13.13 -7.04
N ALA A 310 -18.88 12.29 -7.82
CA ALA A 310 -19.30 10.94 -7.40
C ALA A 310 -19.17 9.98 -8.57
N LEU A 311 -18.86 8.70 -8.30
CA LEU A 311 -18.83 7.65 -9.33
C LEU A 311 -20.24 7.28 -9.83
N THR A 312 -21.26 7.69 -9.08
CA THR A 312 -22.68 7.38 -9.31
C THR A 312 -23.46 8.64 -9.66
N LEU A 313 -24.76 8.47 -9.92
CA LEU A 313 -25.71 9.59 -10.01
C LEU A 313 -25.81 10.28 -8.64
N MET A 314 -26.04 11.60 -8.65
CA MET A 314 -26.23 12.41 -7.45
C MET A 314 -27.70 12.67 -7.17
N SER A 315 -28.06 12.80 -5.89
CA SER A 315 -29.45 13.03 -5.47
C SER A 315 -29.92 14.46 -5.76
N GLU A 316 -31.23 14.68 -5.72
CA GLU A 316 -31.82 16.04 -5.84
C GLU A 316 -31.41 16.97 -4.69
N ARG A 317 -30.99 16.42 -3.54
CA ARG A 317 -30.48 17.22 -2.41
C ARG A 317 -29.23 17.99 -2.81
N LEU A 318 -28.25 17.32 -3.42
CA LEU A 318 -27.02 17.97 -3.90
C LEU A 318 -27.33 18.94 -5.04
N HIS A 319 -28.16 18.53 -6.02
CA HIS A 319 -28.55 19.42 -7.12
C HIS A 319 -29.28 20.68 -6.62
N GLY A 320 -30.11 20.54 -5.58
CA GLY A 320 -30.74 21.65 -4.88
C GLY A 320 -29.75 22.59 -4.19
N LEU A 321 -28.69 22.05 -3.60
CA LEU A 321 -27.59 22.84 -3.03
C LEU A 321 -26.84 23.61 -4.14
N ALA A 322 -26.45 22.95 -5.23
CA ALA A 322 -25.74 23.60 -6.35
C ALA A 322 -26.56 24.70 -7.03
N ARG A 323 -27.89 24.59 -7.08
CA ARG A 323 -28.77 25.66 -7.57
C ARG A 323 -28.76 26.91 -6.67
N ARG A 324 -28.52 26.76 -5.36
CA ARG A 324 -28.48 27.86 -4.39
C ARG A 324 -27.08 28.49 -4.26
N HIS A 325 -26.04 27.72 -4.54
CA HIS A 325 -24.64 28.13 -4.37
C HIS A 325 -23.90 28.08 -5.73
N PRO A 326 -23.73 29.23 -6.41
CA PRO A 326 -23.10 29.28 -7.75
C PRO A 326 -21.62 28.89 -7.74
N ASN A 327 -21.00 28.89 -6.55
CA ASN A 327 -19.63 28.44 -6.32
C ASN A 327 -19.52 26.92 -6.12
N LEU A 328 -20.60 26.15 -6.24
CA LEU A 328 -20.61 24.68 -6.23
C LEU A 328 -20.84 24.10 -7.63
N THR A 329 -19.89 23.28 -8.09
CA THR A 329 -20.03 22.45 -9.31
C THR A 329 -20.17 20.98 -8.92
N LEU A 330 -21.17 20.31 -9.47
CA LEU A 330 -21.39 18.87 -9.29
C LEU A 330 -20.93 18.08 -10.51
N ILE A 331 -20.30 16.94 -10.27
CA ILE A 331 -19.76 16.04 -11.29
C ILE A 331 -20.30 14.62 -11.03
N PRO A 332 -21.54 14.32 -11.45
CA PRO A 332 -22.10 12.97 -11.35
C PRO A 332 -21.44 12.02 -12.36
N THR A 333 -21.42 10.73 -12.05
CA THR A 333 -20.83 9.68 -12.93
C THR A 333 -19.40 9.99 -13.38
N ALA A 334 -18.59 10.51 -12.46
CA ALA A 334 -17.23 10.93 -12.73
C ALA A 334 -16.36 9.73 -13.16
N THR A 335 -15.65 9.89 -14.27
CA THR A 335 -14.64 8.92 -14.71
C THR A 335 -13.34 9.12 -13.93
N GLN A 336 -12.47 8.10 -13.86
CA GLN A 336 -11.14 8.23 -13.24
C GLN A 336 -10.33 9.39 -13.86
N ARG A 337 -10.37 9.54 -15.19
CA ARG A 337 -9.75 10.70 -15.88
C ARG A 337 -10.27 12.03 -15.31
N ARG A 338 -11.58 12.14 -15.12
CA ARG A 338 -12.17 13.38 -14.59
C ARG A 338 -11.75 13.63 -13.14
N ILE A 339 -11.67 12.59 -12.32
CA ILE A 339 -11.20 12.71 -10.93
C ILE A 339 -9.74 13.19 -10.91
N HIS A 340 -8.87 12.61 -11.73
CA HIS A 340 -7.48 13.07 -11.87
C HIS A 340 -7.38 14.53 -12.33
N GLU A 341 -8.22 14.96 -13.28
CA GLU A 341 -8.28 16.36 -13.72
C GLU A 341 -8.69 17.32 -12.58
N GLU A 342 -9.66 16.94 -11.75
CA GLU A 342 -10.07 17.78 -10.62
C GLU A 342 -8.99 17.84 -9.53
N LEU A 343 -8.35 16.69 -9.21
CA LEU A 343 -7.21 16.67 -8.29
C LEU A 343 -6.06 17.55 -8.79
N ALA A 344 -5.70 17.46 -10.07
CA ALA A 344 -4.64 18.27 -10.66
C ALA A 344 -4.94 19.78 -10.64
N ARG A 345 -6.21 20.18 -10.64
CA ARG A 345 -6.63 21.59 -10.65
C ARG A 345 -6.91 22.16 -9.27
N ALA A 346 -7.15 21.32 -8.26
CA ALA A 346 -7.51 21.77 -6.92
C ALA A 346 -6.27 22.15 -6.09
N SER A 347 -6.39 23.17 -5.26
CA SER A 347 -5.39 23.49 -4.23
C SER A 347 -5.62 22.73 -2.93
N VAL A 348 -6.89 22.37 -2.68
CA VAL A 348 -7.36 21.73 -1.46
C VAL A 348 -8.20 20.50 -1.80
N TYR A 349 -7.93 19.40 -1.12
CA TYR A 349 -8.88 18.29 -1.03
C TYR A 349 -9.65 18.40 0.28
N LEU A 350 -10.97 18.38 0.20
CA LEU A 350 -11.86 18.53 1.35
C LEU A 350 -12.55 17.18 1.63
N ASP A 351 -12.12 16.52 2.70
CA ASP A 351 -12.68 15.25 3.16
C ASP A 351 -13.88 15.48 4.10
N VAL A 352 -15.05 15.57 3.46
CA VAL A 352 -16.35 15.75 4.12
C VAL A 352 -17.37 14.69 3.69
N ASN A 353 -16.92 13.57 3.09
CA ASN A 353 -17.82 12.50 2.66
C ASN A 353 -18.31 11.68 3.87
N ALA A 354 -19.59 11.74 4.23
CA ALA A 354 -20.13 10.90 5.31
C ALA A 354 -20.31 9.43 4.91
N GLY A 355 -20.34 9.13 3.60
CA GLY A 355 -20.52 7.78 3.07
C GLY A 355 -19.28 6.88 3.21
N ALA A 356 -19.34 5.73 2.54
CA ALA A 356 -18.19 4.83 2.45
C ALA A 356 -16.98 5.51 1.78
N HIS A 357 -15.78 5.01 2.07
CA HIS A 357 -14.54 5.47 1.46
C HIS A 357 -14.58 5.32 -0.07
N VAL A 358 -13.93 6.25 -0.79
CA VAL A 358 -13.92 6.27 -2.26
C VAL A 358 -12.48 6.39 -2.75
N LEU A 359 -11.98 5.35 -3.44
CA LEU A 359 -10.74 5.36 -4.23
C LEU A 359 -9.44 5.85 -3.54
N ASP A 360 -9.18 5.54 -2.26
CA ASP A 360 -7.98 6.02 -1.54
C ASP A 360 -7.66 7.52 -1.75
N VAL A 361 -8.68 8.31 -2.05
CA VAL A 361 -8.54 9.64 -2.65
C VAL A 361 -7.91 10.64 -1.69
N VAL A 362 -8.11 10.46 -0.38
CA VAL A 362 -7.50 11.30 0.66
C VAL A 362 -5.98 11.12 0.66
N LYS A 363 -5.51 9.87 0.58
CA LYS A 363 -4.08 9.57 0.46
C LYS A 363 -3.54 10.04 -0.89
N ALA A 364 -4.27 9.81 -1.98
CA ALA A 364 -3.88 10.30 -3.30
C ALA A 364 -3.70 11.83 -3.30
N ALA A 365 -4.64 12.58 -2.71
CA ALA A 365 -4.54 14.03 -2.57
C ALA A 365 -3.33 14.46 -1.72
N TYR A 366 -3.06 13.75 -0.62
CA TYR A 366 -1.88 13.99 0.21
C TYR A 366 -0.57 13.82 -0.57
N TYR A 367 -0.40 12.69 -1.29
CA TYR A 367 0.80 12.45 -2.10
C TYR A 367 0.89 13.35 -3.34
N LEU A 368 -0.24 13.85 -3.84
CA LEU A 368 -0.29 14.88 -4.87
C LEU A 368 -0.01 16.30 -4.33
N ASP A 369 0.41 16.47 -3.07
CA ASP A 369 0.72 17.78 -2.46
C ASP A 369 -0.49 18.75 -2.46
N LEU A 370 -1.72 18.23 -2.38
CA LEU A 370 -2.88 19.08 -2.06
C LEU A 370 -2.91 19.32 -0.54
N VAL A 371 -3.39 20.49 -0.12
CA VAL A 371 -3.72 20.67 1.29
C VAL A 371 -4.98 19.84 1.57
N VAL A 372 -4.84 18.79 2.36
CA VAL A 372 -5.96 17.93 2.75
C VAL A 372 -6.57 18.44 4.05
N LEU A 373 -7.82 18.88 3.99
CA LEU A 373 -8.59 19.30 5.16
C LEU A 373 -9.74 18.33 5.39
N ALA A 374 -10.01 17.95 6.64
CA ALA A 374 -11.04 16.97 6.96
C ALA A 374 -11.95 17.43 8.09
N ALA A 375 -13.23 17.07 8.00
CA ALA A 375 -14.16 17.23 9.12
C ALA A 375 -14.04 16.03 10.07
N ALA A 376 -13.75 16.28 11.36
CA ALA A 376 -13.55 15.22 12.36
C ALA A 376 -14.63 14.12 12.38
N PRO A 377 -15.95 14.41 12.22
CA PRO A 377 -16.97 13.38 12.25
C PRO A 377 -16.89 12.35 11.11
N VAL A 378 -16.21 12.69 10.00
CA VAL A 378 -16.23 11.89 8.77
C VAL A 378 -14.84 11.64 8.16
N ALA A 379 -13.77 12.12 8.82
CA ALA A 379 -12.40 12.00 8.35
C ALA A 379 -12.00 10.54 8.06
N LYS A 380 -11.63 10.26 6.82
CA LYS A 380 -11.30 8.90 6.34
C LYS A 380 -9.85 8.51 6.56
N SER A 381 -8.94 9.48 6.59
CA SER A 381 -7.51 9.25 6.82
C SER A 381 -6.92 10.38 7.67
N PRO A 382 -7.15 10.39 8.98
CA PRO A 382 -6.70 11.45 9.89
C PRO A 382 -5.20 11.74 9.81
N ASP A 383 -4.34 10.73 9.64
CA ASP A 383 -2.89 10.90 9.51
C ASP A 383 -2.45 11.55 8.18
N HIS A 384 -3.38 11.74 7.23
CA HIS A 384 -3.13 12.35 5.92
C HIS A 384 -3.97 13.61 5.71
N ALA A 385 -4.54 14.18 6.78
CA ALA A 385 -5.40 15.34 6.71
C ALA A 385 -5.23 16.26 7.93
N LEU A 386 -5.40 17.57 7.76
CA LEU A 386 -5.61 18.48 8.88
C LEU A 386 -7.06 18.38 9.32
N VAL A 387 -7.30 17.64 10.40
CA VAL A 387 -8.64 17.37 10.93
C VAL A 387 -9.12 18.52 11.80
N SER A 388 -10.28 19.07 11.48
CA SER A 388 -10.93 20.14 12.25
C SER A 388 -12.11 19.63 13.07
N GLY A 389 -12.19 20.07 14.32
CA GLY A 389 -13.24 19.68 15.26
C GLY A 389 -14.56 20.44 15.07
N SER A 390 -14.54 21.57 14.38
CA SER A 390 -15.72 22.39 14.10
C SER A 390 -15.69 22.98 12.69
N VAL A 391 -16.86 23.43 12.22
CA VAL A 391 -16.99 24.14 10.94
C VAL A 391 -16.19 25.45 10.91
N ASP A 392 -16.16 26.18 12.02
CA ASP A 392 -15.43 27.46 12.11
C ASP A 392 -13.92 27.25 12.01
N GLU A 393 -13.40 26.19 12.65
CA GLU A 393 -11.97 25.83 12.53
C GLU A 393 -11.63 25.45 11.08
N LEU A 394 -12.48 24.62 10.45
CA LEU A 394 -12.28 24.19 9.07
C LEU A 394 -12.35 25.37 8.10
N ALA A 395 -13.32 26.27 8.28
CA ALA A 395 -13.48 27.48 7.49
C ALA A 395 -12.29 28.42 7.64
N SER A 396 -11.77 28.59 8.87
CA SER A 396 -10.57 29.38 9.15
C SER A 396 -9.34 28.82 8.45
N ARG A 397 -9.09 27.51 8.55
CA ARG A 397 -7.99 26.83 7.86
C ARG A 397 -8.12 26.96 6.33
N LEU A 398 -9.30 26.71 5.79
CA LEU A 398 -9.56 26.85 4.35
C LEU A 398 -9.31 28.28 3.89
N THR A 399 -9.80 29.28 4.64
CA THR A 399 -9.58 30.71 4.36
C THR A 399 -8.10 31.04 4.31
N ALA A 400 -7.32 30.58 5.29
CA ALA A 400 -5.87 30.81 5.31
C ALA A 400 -5.18 30.19 4.08
N VAL A 401 -5.55 28.98 3.70
CA VAL A 401 -4.96 28.26 2.55
C VAL A 401 -5.24 28.97 1.22
N VAL A 402 -6.48 29.42 1.01
CA VAL A 402 -6.89 30.06 -0.26
C VAL A 402 -6.55 31.56 -0.33
N ALA A 403 -6.18 32.18 0.79
CA ALA A 403 -5.81 33.60 0.84
C ALA A 403 -4.52 33.91 0.07
N GLY A 404 -3.56 32.97 0.05
CA GLY A 404 -2.31 33.14 -0.70
C GLY A 404 -1.26 32.06 -0.42
N PRO A 405 -0.10 32.13 -1.09
CA PRO A 405 0.92 31.07 -1.05
C PRO A 405 1.44 30.75 0.36
N SER A 406 1.55 31.77 1.23
CA SER A 406 2.07 31.59 2.59
C SER A 406 1.16 30.72 3.45
N GLY A 407 -0.17 30.90 3.36
CA GLY A 407 -1.12 30.09 4.13
C GLY A 407 -1.16 28.64 3.64
N ARG A 408 -1.12 28.42 2.32
CA ARG A 408 -0.98 27.07 1.75
C ARG A 408 0.32 26.39 2.23
N THR A 409 1.44 27.11 2.16
CA THR A 409 2.75 26.56 2.57
C THR A 409 2.76 26.17 4.04
N ALA A 410 2.24 27.03 4.92
CA ALA A 410 2.12 26.73 6.34
C ALA A 410 1.24 25.49 6.60
N ALA A 411 0.12 25.35 5.89
CA ALA A 411 -0.75 24.19 6.03
C ALA A 411 -0.08 22.89 5.54
N LEU A 412 0.65 22.92 4.41
CA LEU A 412 1.43 21.77 3.96
C LEU A 412 2.54 21.40 4.93
N GLU A 413 3.26 22.39 5.46
CA GLU A 413 4.29 22.14 6.47
C GLU A 413 3.73 21.52 7.76
N GLU A 414 2.53 21.93 8.19
CA GLU A 414 1.82 21.29 9.32
C GLU A 414 1.41 19.86 8.95
N LEU A 415 0.81 19.67 7.78
CA LEU A 415 0.33 18.38 7.28
C LEU A 415 1.47 17.36 7.11
N HIS A 416 2.60 17.77 6.55
CA HIS A 416 3.74 16.88 6.28
C HIS A 416 4.52 16.52 7.54
N ARG A 417 4.38 17.29 8.62
CA ARG A 417 5.10 17.06 9.89
C ARG A 417 4.28 16.33 10.95
N GLN A 418 3.07 15.85 10.63
CA GLN A 418 2.22 15.15 11.61
C GLN A 418 2.89 13.93 12.25
N ALA A 419 3.75 13.22 11.50
CA ALA A 419 4.47 12.04 11.97
C ALA A 419 5.88 12.37 12.51
N GLY A 420 6.31 13.63 12.48
CA GLY A 420 7.66 14.06 12.86
C GLY A 420 8.31 15.00 11.83
N PRO A 421 9.56 15.42 12.06
CA PRO A 421 10.29 16.31 11.15
C PRO A 421 10.59 15.65 9.79
N LEU A 422 10.66 16.43 8.71
CA LEU A 422 11.04 15.88 7.41
C LEU A 422 12.54 15.57 7.34
N SER A 423 12.87 14.34 6.96
CA SER A 423 14.22 13.89 6.67
C SER A 423 14.76 14.45 5.36
N THR A 424 16.08 14.40 5.23
CA THR A 424 16.85 14.76 4.03
C THR A 424 17.64 13.55 3.51
N PRO A 425 18.11 13.58 2.25
CA PRO A 425 19.09 12.60 1.76
C PRO A 425 20.33 12.46 2.64
N ALA A 426 20.77 13.54 3.29
CA ALA A 426 21.92 13.50 4.20
C ALA A 426 21.64 12.67 5.47
N ASP A 427 20.40 12.68 5.97
CA ASP A 427 20.01 11.87 7.15
C ASP A 427 20.04 10.38 6.80
N TYR A 428 19.55 10.02 5.60
CA TYR A 428 19.66 8.66 5.07
C TYR A 428 21.12 8.26 4.83
N ALA A 429 21.96 9.15 4.31
CA ALA A 429 23.38 8.89 4.12
C ALA A 429 24.11 8.65 5.45
N ARG A 430 23.77 9.40 6.52
CA ARG A 430 24.34 9.12 7.86
C ARG A 430 23.92 7.75 8.38
N ARG A 431 22.70 7.32 8.08
CA ARG A 431 22.14 6.05 8.57
C ARG A 431 22.60 4.83 7.76
N PHE A 432 22.52 4.93 6.43
CA PHE A 432 22.70 3.83 5.48
C PHE A 432 23.91 4.01 4.56
N GLY A 433 24.60 5.14 4.59
CA GLY A 433 25.85 5.33 3.86
C GLY A 433 26.93 4.33 4.28
N ARG A 434 27.88 4.05 3.39
CA ARG A 434 29.09 3.32 3.78
C ARG A 434 29.88 4.20 4.77
N PRO A 435 30.47 3.65 5.84
CA PRO A 435 31.41 4.41 6.62
C PRO A 435 32.50 4.92 5.68
N LEU A 436 32.79 6.23 5.71
CA LEU A 436 33.98 6.77 5.08
C LEU A 436 35.15 6.00 5.69
N ILE A 437 35.85 5.21 4.88
CA ILE A 437 37.09 4.58 5.32
C ILE A 437 38.05 5.74 5.64
N PRO A 438 38.62 5.79 6.86
CA PRO A 438 39.51 6.88 7.26
C PRO A 438 40.75 7.01 6.38
#